data_AF-A0A2D7T303-F1
#
_entry.id   AF-A0A2D7T303-F1
#
_cell.length_a   1.000
_cell.length_b   1.000
_cell.length_c   1.000
_cell.angle_alpha   90.00
_cell.angle_beta   90.00
_cell.angle_gamma   90.00
#
_symmetry.space_group_name_H-M   'P 1'
#
loop_
_entity.id
_entity.type
_entity.pdbx_description
1 polymer ?
#
loop_
_entity_poly.entity_id
_entity_poly.type
_entity_poly.pdbx_seq_one_letter_code
_entity_poly.pdbx_strand_id
1 'polypeptide(L)'
;MLQKIEDWFFKFRFPVLMSFVLLTIVMGYFAVQIRMDAGFAKQLPGNHEFVKTYYEYQNDLSGTNSVTVALRTTEGDIFNKDYLSRLFELNQTMRYLPGVNQGSLQTLWTPNVRVLRVTEEGFESTEVIPGNLTPD
;
A
#
# COMPACT_ATOMS: atom_id res chain seq x y z
N MET A 1 -60.17 7.34 3.78
CA MET A 1 -59.09 6.91 2.86
C MET A 1 -58.12 5.95 3.53
N LEU A 2 -57.62 6.23 4.75
CA LEU A 2 -56.74 5.33 5.51
C LEU A 2 -57.33 3.93 5.79
N GLN A 3 -58.58 3.83 6.25
CA GLN A 3 -59.22 2.54 6.53
C GLN A 3 -59.27 1.60 5.31
N LYS A 4 -59.47 2.14 4.09
CA LYS A 4 -59.46 1.32 2.86
C LYS A 4 -58.08 0.79 2.51
N ILE A 5 -57.02 1.52 2.83
CA ILE A 5 -55.62 1.10 2.63
C ILE A 5 -55.26 0.03 3.66
N GLU A 6 -55.71 0.21 4.90
CA GLU A 6 -55.53 -0.74 6.00
C GLU A 6 -56.20 -2.08 5.71
N ASP A 7 -57.48 -2.07 5.33
CA ASP A 7 -58.23 -3.28 4.95
C ASP A 7 -57.58 -4.01 3.76
N TRP A 8 -57.01 -3.27 2.80
CA TRP A 8 -56.30 -3.83 1.66
C TRP A 8 -54.98 -4.50 2.08
N PHE A 9 -54.22 -3.86 2.97
CA PHE A 9 -52.98 -4.42 3.55
C PHE A 9 -53.26 -5.69 4.36
N PHE A 10 -54.30 -5.70 5.19
CA PHE A 10 -54.68 -6.89 5.97
C PHE A 10 -55.23 -8.02 5.09
N LYS A 11 -55.94 -7.70 4.01
CA LYS A 11 -56.42 -8.68 3.03
C LYS A 11 -55.27 -9.31 2.23
N PHE A 12 -54.25 -8.55 1.88
CA PHE A 12 -53.06 -9.00 1.12
C PHE A 12 -51.80 -9.14 1.99
N ARG A 13 -51.96 -9.45 3.28
CA ARG A 13 -50.87 -9.53 4.25
C ARG A 13 -49.71 -10.45 3.84
N PHE A 14 -50.00 -11.57 3.19
CA PHE A 14 -48.96 -12.51 2.73
C PHE A 14 -48.10 -11.93 1.59
N PRO A 15 -48.67 -11.42 0.48
CA PRO A 15 -47.90 -10.75 -0.56
C PRO A 15 -47.05 -9.58 -0.03
N VAL A 16 -47.61 -8.79 0.88
CA VAL A 16 -46.91 -7.67 1.50
C VAL A 16 -45.72 -8.16 2.34
N LEU A 17 -45.91 -9.14 3.22
CA LEU A 17 -44.81 -9.69 4.02
C LEU A 17 -43.73 -10.31 3.14
N MET A 18 -44.13 -11.00 2.08
CA MET A 18 -43.21 -11.63 1.14
C MET A 18 -42.38 -10.59 0.37
N SER A 19 -42.95 -9.42 0.04
CA SER A 19 -42.18 -8.34 -0.60
C SER A 19 -41.14 -7.73 0.35
N PHE A 20 -41.48 -7.56 1.64
CA PHE A 20 -40.50 -7.11 2.64
C PHE A 20 -39.38 -8.14 2.84
N VAL A 21 -39.71 -9.42 2.94
CA VAL A 21 -38.69 -10.49 3.05
C VAL A 21 -37.77 -10.48 1.83
N LEU A 22 -38.33 -10.35 0.62
CA LEU A 22 -37.52 -10.26 -0.60
C LEU A 22 -36.61 -9.04 -0.58
N LEU A 23 -37.13 -7.87 -0.19
CA LEU A 23 -36.34 -6.64 -0.06
C LEU A 23 -35.21 -6.82 0.95
N THR A 24 -35.48 -7.44 2.10
CA THR A 24 -34.47 -7.73 3.13
C THR A 24 -33.39 -8.67 2.60
N ILE A 25 -33.74 -9.71 1.85
CA ILE A 25 -32.76 -10.62 1.24
C ILE A 25 -31.88 -9.88 0.23
N VAL A 26 -32.49 -9.04 -0.63
CA VAL A 26 -31.75 -8.24 -1.62
C VAL A 26 -30.78 -7.27 -0.92
N MET A 27 -31.24 -6.55 0.10
CA MET A 27 -30.39 -5.67 0.89
C MET A 27 -29.29 -6.45 1.62
N GLY A 28 -29.59 -7.62 2.16
CA GLY A 28 -28.61 -8.51 2.80
C GLY A 28 -27.53 -8.97 1.83
N TYR A 29 -27.89 -9.33 0.61
CA TYR A 29 -26.95 -9.69 -0.44
C TYR A 29 -25.97 -8.55 -0.76
N PHE A 30 -26.46 -7.31 -0.89
CA PHE A 30 -25.60 -6.15 -1.10
C PHE A 30 -24.78 -5.79 0.14
N ALA A 31 -25.32 -5.97 1.34
CA ALA A 31 -24.61 -5.70 2.58
C ALA A 31 -23.38 -6.59 2.75
N VAL A 32 -23.46 -7.87 2.36
CA VAL A 32 -22.32 -8.80 2.39
C VAL A 32 -21.23 -8.42 1.39
N GLN A 33 -21.55 -7.66 0.34
CA GLN A 33 -20.58 -7.20 -0.66
C GLN A 33 -19.85 -5.91 -0.25
N ILE A 34 -20.25 -5.27 0.86
CA ILE A 34 -19.60 -4.05 1.34
C ILE A 34 -18.16 -4.40 1.71
N ARG A 35 -17.21 -3.86 0.95
CA ARG A 35 -15.79 -3.93 1.25
C ARG A 35 -15.42 -2.73 2.11
N MET A 36 -14.78 -2.99 3.24
CA MET A 36 -14.21 -1.93 4.07
C MET A 36 -13.06 -1.27 3.30
N ASP A 37 -13.24 -0.02 2.91
CA ASP A 37 -12.19 0.79 2.28
C ASP A 37 -11.76 1.88 3.26
N ALA A 38 -10.68 1.59 3.99
CA ALA A 38 -10.05 2.50 4.93
C ALA A 38 -8.87 3.24 4.29
N GLY A 39 -8.95 3.60 3.01
CA GLY A 39 -7.92 4.38 2.35
C GLY A 39 -7.75 5.76 2.98
N PHE A 40 -6.51 6.14 3.28
CA PHE A 40 -6.11 7.47 3.80
C PHE A 40 -6.80 8.63 3.06
N ALA A 41 -6.90 8.52 1.73
CA ALA A 41 -7.56 9.49 0.86
C ALA A 41 -9.02 9.79 1.25
N LYS A 42 -9.80 8.77 1.67
CA LYS A 42 -11.22 8.94 2.04
C LYS A 42 -11.43 9.57 3.41
N GLN A 43 -10.38 9.62 4.24
CA GLN A 43 -10.40 10.27 5.54
C GLN A 43 -10.05 11.76 5.46
N LEU A 44 -9.51 12.22 4.34
CA LEU A 44 -9.13 13.61 4.14
C LEU A 44 -10.36 14.50 3.85
N PRO A 45 -10.44 15.72 4.40
CA PRO A 45 -11.50 16.67 4.10
C PRO A 45 -11.36 17.18 2.66
N GLY A 46 -12.15 16.61 1.74
CA GLY A 46 -12.06 16.90 0.30
C GLY A 46 -12.30 18.37 -0.11
N ASN A 47 -12.90 19.19 0.76
CA ASN A 47 -13.13 20.61 0.49
C ASN A 47 -11.94 21.51 0.84
N HIS A 48 -10.89 20.99 1.48
CA HIS A 48 -9.75 21.80 1.90
C HIS A 48 -8.76 22.05 0.75
N GLU A 49 -8.22 23.27 0.64
CA GLU A 49 -7.28 23.67 -0.42
C GLU A 49 -6.04 22.76 -0.50
N PHE A 50 -5.34 22.54 0.63
CA PHE A 50 -4.20 21.60 0.69
C PHE A 50 -4.51 20.18 0.22
N VAL A 51 -5.72 19.68 0.47
CA VAL A 51 -6.13 18.33 0.05
C VAL A 51 -6.28 18.29 -1.48
N LYS A 52 -6.78 19.36 -2.09
CA LYS A 52 -6.85 19.49 -3.56
C LYS A 52 -5.46 19.55 -4.18
N THR A 53 -4.57 20.36 -3.63
CA THR A 53 -3.17 20.45 -4.07
C THR A 53 -2.46 19.10 -3.94
N TYR A 54 -2.68 18.37 -2.85
CA TYR A 54 -2.17 17.01 -2.69
C TYR A 54 -2.65 16.10 -3.82
N TYR A 55 -3.95 16.08 -4.14
CA TYR A 55 -4.47 15.24 -5.22
C TYR A 55 -4.00 15.65 -6.62
N GLU A 56 -3.70 16.92 -6.83
CA GLU A 56 -3.14 17.44 -8.09
C GLU A 56 -1.72 16.91 -8.32
N TYR A 57 -0.86 16.93 -7.29
CA TYR A 57 0.55 16.57 -7.40
C TYR A 57 0.89 15.16 -6.85
N GLN A 58 -0.07 14.38 -6.34
CA GLN A 58 0.21 13.09 -5.68
C GLN A 58 0.97 12.09 -6.56
N ASN A 59 0.80 12.16 -7.88
CA ASN A 59 1.50 11.28 -8.83
C ASN A 59 2.93 11.74 -9.13
N ASP A 60 3.22 13.02 -8.90
CA ASP A 60 4.55 13.61 -9.06
C ASP A 60 5.38 13.50 -7.78
N LEU A 61 4.71 13.34 -6.63
CA LEU A 61 5.33 13.04 -5.36
C LEU A 61 5.77 11.57 -5.30
N SER A 62 6.89 11.32 -4.63
CA SER A 62 7.30 9.94 -4.31
C SER A 62 6.22 9.30 -3.44
N GLY A 63 5.54 8.27 -3.97
CA GLY A 63 4.41 7.64 -3.30
C GLY A 63 4.78 7.14 -1.88
N THR A 64 3.80 7.20 -0.96
CA THR A 64 3.98 6.76 0.44
C THR A 64 4.07 5.24 0.60
N ASN A 65 3.63 4.48 -0.41
CA ASN A 65 3.65 3.03 -0.35
C ASN A 65 5.10 2.54 -0.39
N SER A 66 5.55 2.02 0.75
CA SER A 66 6.85 1.36 0.88
C SER A 66 6.64 -0.14 1.08
N VAL A 67 7.47 -0.93 0.41
CA VAL A 67 7.52 -2.39 0.58
C VAL A 67 8.92 -2.74 1.04
N THR A 68 9.03 -3.37 2.20
CA THR A 68 10.30 -3.86 2.73
C THR A 68 10.41 -5.35 2.48
N VAL A 69 11.47 -5.76 1.77
CA VAL A 69 11.80 -7.17 1.52
C VAL A 69 13.03 -7.52 2.34
N ALA A 70 12.92 -8.53 3.19
CA ALA A 70 14.03 -9.01 4.01
C ALA A 70 14.60 -10.33 3.43
N LEU A 71 15.87 -10.31 3.06
CA LEU A 71 16.63 -11.51 2.74
C LEU A 71 17.30 -12.00 4.03
N ARG A 72 17.16 -13.29 4.37
CA ARG A 72 17.72 -13.89 5.58
C ARG A 72 18.61 -15.07 5.22
N THR A 73 19.76 -15.18 5.91
CA THR A 73 20.55 -16.42 5.93
C THR A 73 20.04 -17.39 7.01
N THR A 74 20.02 -18.68 6.71
CA THR A 74 19.65 -19.74 7.67
C THR A 74 20.82 -20.13 8.57
N GLU A 75 22.04 -20.02 8.07
CA GLU A 75 23.28 -20.39 8.76
C GLU A 75 24.36 -19.32 8.52
N GLY A 76 25.17 -19.03 9.54
CA GLY A 76 26.25 -18.03 9.44
C GLY A 76 25.78 -16.58 9.44
N ASP A 77 26.63 -15.69 8.90
CA ASP A 77 26.38 -14.25 8.80
C ASP A 77 26.06 -13.82 7.35
N ILE A 78 25.78 -12.52 7.16
CA ILE A 78 25.43 -11.93 5.87
C ILE A 78 26.66 -11.47 5.07
N PHE A 79 27.87 -11.54 5.64
CA PHE A 79 29.10 -10.99 5.06
C PHE A 79 29.85 -12.04 4.25
N ASN A 80 29.12 -12.87 3.51
CA ASN A 80 29.67 -13.89 2.64
C ASN A 80 29.30 -13.62 1.17
N LYS A 81 30.12 -14.15 0.24
CA LYS A 81 29.95 -13.92 -1.19
C LYS A 81 28.56 -14.37 -1.68
N ASP A 82 28.10 -15.56 -1.30
CA ASP A 82 26.80 -16.10 -1.75
C ASP A 82 25.63 -15.19 -1.34
N TYR A 83 25.59 -14.74 -0.09
CA TYR A 83 24.54 -13.85 0.39
C TYR A 83 24.56 -12.49 -0.34
N LEU A 84 25.74 -11.87 -0.46
CA LEU A 84 25.86 -10.56 -1.11
C LEU A 84 25.54 -10.63 -2.60
N SER A 85 25.90 -11.72 -3.29
CA SER A 85 25.52 -12.00 -4.68
C SER A 85 24.00 -12.16 -4.82
N ARG A 86 23.34 -12.93 -3.96
CA ARG A 86 21.86 -13.06 -3.96
C ARG A 86 21.16 -11.74 -3.67
N LEU A 87 21.71 -10.93 -2.74
CA LEU A 87 21.18 -9.60 -2.44
C LEU A 87 21.34 -8.66 -3.66
N PHE A 88 22.43 -8.80 -4.41
CA PHE A 88 22.63 -8.05 -5.66
C PHE A 88 21.61 -8.45 -6.73
N GLU A 89 21.40 -9.75 -6.95
CA GLU A 89 20.38 -10.25 -7.89
C GLU A 89 18.96 -9.80 -7.51
N LEU A 90 18.62 -9.87 -6.21
CA LEU A 90 17.36 -9.35 -5.69
C LEU A 90 17.21 -7.85 -5.97
N ASN A 91 18.26 -7.07 -5.71
CA ASN A 91 18.27 -5.64 -6.00
C ASN A 91 18.04 -5.34 -7.50
N GLN A 92 18.74 -6.04 -8.40
CA GLN A 92 18.51 -5.87 -9.84
C GLN A 92 17.07 -6.23 -10.23
N THR A 93 16.56 -7.35 -9.72
CA THR A 93 15.20 -7.80 -10.00
C THR A 93 14.16 -6.77 -9.54
N MET A 94 14.30 -6.24 -8.32
CA MET A 94 13.39 -5.23 -7.78
C MET A 94 13.48 -3.90 -8.53
N ARG A 95 14.68 -3.49 -8.95
CA ARG A 95 14.90 -2.26 -9.74
C ARG A 95 14.15 -2.28 -11.07
N TYR A 96 14.07 -3.43 -11.73
CA TYR A 96 13.41 -3.57 -13.03
C TYR A 96 11.95 -4.03 -12.94
N LEU A 97 11.41 -4.20 -11.72
CA LEU A 97 10.03 -4.61 -11.54
C LEU A 97 9.06 -3.46 -11.91
N PRO A 98 8.02 -3.72 -12.73
CA PRO A 98 7.03 -2.70 -13.08
C PRO A 98 6.36 -2.11 -11.84
N GLY A 99 6.31 -0.78 -11.75
CA GLY A 99 5.70 -0.05 -10.64
C GLY A 99 6.65 0.26 -9.48
N VAL A 100 7.90 -0.21 -9.51
CA VAL A 100 8.94 0.20 -8.55
C VAL A 100 9.60 1.49 -9.03
N ASN A 101 9.68 2.49 -8.14
CA ASN A 101 10.49 3.68 -8.39
C ASN A 101 11.97 3.35 -8.11
N GLN A 102 12.78 3.31 -9.17
CA GLN A 102 14.21 2.97 -9.07
C GLN A 102 15.00 3.91 -8.16
N GLY A 103 14.61 5.19 -8.12
CA GLY A 103 15.28 6.20 -7.29
C GLY A 103 14.99 6.06 -5.80
N SER A 104 13.90 5.39 -5.42
CA SER A 104 13.54 5.17 -4.02
C SER A 104 14.02 3.81 -3.47
N LEU A 105 14.60 2.95 -4.32
CA LEU A 105 15.13 1.65 -3.90
C LEU A 105 16.33 1.83 -2.95
N GLN A 106 16.27 1.20 -1.78
CA GLN A 106 17.31 1.24 -0.76
C GLN A 106 17.78 -0.17 -0.43
N THR A 107 19.06 -0.44 -0.63
CA THR A 107 19.74 -1.70 -0.29
C THR A 107 21.23 -1.44 -0.08
N LEU A 108 21.98 -2.40 0.47
CA LEU A 108 23.43 -2.27 0.64
C LEU A 108 24.18 -1.99 -0.67
N TRP A 109 23.61 -2.40 -1.80
CA TRP A 109 24.16 -2.20 -3.15
C TRP A 109 23.78 -0.87 -3.82
N THR A 110 23.02 0.01 -3.15
CA THR A 110 22.62 1.31 -3.71
C THR A 110 23.42 2.46 -3.08
N PRO A 111 23.78 3.50 -3.85
CA PRO A 111 24.64 4.59 -3.38
C PRO A 111 23.98 5.50 -2.35
N ASN A 112 22.67 5.38 -2.15
CA ASN A 112 21.90 6.10 -1.13
C ASN A 112 22.03 5.48 0.27
N VAL A 113 22.64 4.29 0.40
CA VAL A 113 22.97 3.68 1.69
C VAL A 113 24.43 3.98 2.03
N ARG A 114 24.63 4.89 3.00
CA ARG A 114 25.93 5.45 3.34
C ARG A 114 26.22 5.34 4.84
N VAL A 115 27.50 5.14 5.16
CA VAL A 115 28.04 5.30 6.50
C VAL A 115 28.39 6.77 6.69
N LEU A 116 27.80 7.39 7.71
CA LEU A 116 28.16 8.73 8.14
C LEU A 116 29.13 8.62 9.33
N ARG A 117 30.31 9.23 9.21
CA ARG A 117 31.30 9.31 10.28
C ARG A 117 31.49 10.77 10.70
N VAL A 118 31.55 11.00 12.00
CA VAL A 118 31.95 12.29 12.56
C VAL A 118 33.44 12.20 12.90
N THR A 119 34.24 13.05 12.27
CA THR A 119 35.68 13.18 12.48
C THR A 119 35.99 14.55 13.08
N GLU A 120 37.23 14.77 13.50
CA GLU A 120 37.68 16.08 13.98
C GLU A 120 37.58 17.16 12.90
N GLU A 121 37.65 16.77 11.62
CA GLU A 121 37.55 17.66 10.46
C GLU A 121 36.10 17.89 9.99
N GLY A 122 35.12 17.13 10.52
CA GLY A 122 33.70 17.31 10.22
C GLY A 122 32.94 16.01 9.94
N PHE A 123 32.00 16.06 9.01
CA PHE A 123 31.19 14.91 8.60
C PHE A 123 31.74 14.28 7.32
N GLU A 124 32.08 13.00 7.38
CA GLU A 124 32.43 12.18 6.22
C GLU A 124 31.30 11.21 5.89
N SER A 125 30.95 11.11 4.60
CA SER A 125 29.92 10.19 4.12
C SER A 125 30.51 9.26 3.06
N THR A 126 30.46 7.97 3.30
CA THR A 126 30.98 6.95 2.38
C THR A 126 29.89 5.92 2.08
N GLU A 127 29.82 5.44 0.84
CA GLU A 127 28.91 4.36 0.45
C GLU A 127 29.28 3.06 1.18
N VAL A 128 28.27 2.26 1.57
CA VAL A 128 28.54 0.97 2.24
C VAL A 128 29.20 -0.01 1.27
N ILE A 129 28.61 -0.17 0.08
CA ILE A 129 29.24 -0.88 -1.03
C ILE A 129 29.45 0.14 -2.16
N PRO A 130 30.71 0.40 -2.56
CA PRO A 130 31.01 1.31 -3.65
C PRO A 130 30.34 0.87 -4.97
N GLY A 131 29.80 1.82 -5.73
CA GLY A 131 29.15 1.55 -7.01
C GLY A 131 30.04 0.98 -8.13
N ASN A 132 31.36 0.89 -7.90
CA ASN A 132 32.33 0.26 -8.81
C ASN A 132 32.60 -1.23 -8.48
N LEU A 133 31.95 -1.79 -7.47
CA LEU A 133 32.09 -3.18 -7.07
C LEU A 133 30.95 -4.02 -7.69
N THR A 134 31.29 -5.12 -8.36
CA THR A 134 30.35 -6.17 -8.73
C THR A 134 30.63 -7.44 -7.92
N PRO A 135 29.64 -8.31 -7.68
CA PRO A 135 29.84 -9.55 -6.91
C PRO A 135 30.70 -10.62 -7.59
N ASP A 136 31.18 -10.37 -8.81
CA ASP A 136 31.83 -11.36 -9.69
C ASP A 136 33.31 -11.57 -9.34
#